data_AF-A0A494ST42-F1
#
_entry.id   AF-A0A494ST42-F1
#
_cell.length_a   1.000
_cell.length_b   1.000
_cell.length_c   1.000
_cell.angle_alpha   90.00
_cell.angle_beta   90.00
_cell.angle_gamma   90.00
#
_symmetry.space_group_name_H-M   'P 1'
#
loop_
_entity.id
_entity.type
_entity.pdbx_description
1 polymer ?
#
loop_
_entity_poly.entity_id
_entity_poly.type
_entity_poly.pdbx_seq_one_letter_code
_entity_poly.pdbx_strand_id
1 'polypeptide(L)'
;MRRASRVYDFLDVGSIRRLSCIHFIYRLEIGVAGKPELEFHTPQAPWHRPDGSADGVWEQELARDEADGSATVLQRYDPGVDATHLGVLSHTFWEEVYLISGHLTDVTLGQTFGPGTYACRPPGMRHGPYSSSAG
;
A
#
# COMPACT_ATOMS: atom_id res chain seq x y z
N MET A 1 -10.19 38.71 -21.19
CA MET A 1 -10.21 37.92 -19.95
C MET A 1 -10.98 36.62 -20.18
N ARG A 2 -10.29 35.47 -20.17
CA ARG A 2 -10.81 34.14 -19.78
C ARG A 2 -9.60 33.20 -19.66
N ARG A 3 -9.46 32.61 -18.47
CA ARG A 3 -8.34 31.75 -18.03
C ARG A 3 -8.33 30.44 -18.82
N ALA A 4 -7.15 30.01 -19.27
CA ALA A 4 -6.93 28.63 -19.69
C ALA A 4 -6.43 27.84 -18.48
N SER A 5 -7.30 27.02 -17.91
CA SER A 5 -6.94 25.98 -16.94
C SER A 5 -6.42 24.77 -17.70
N ARG A 6 -5.09 24.59 -17.73
CA ARG A 6 -4.44 23.33 -18.12
C ARG A 6 -4.40 22.45 -16.87
N VAL A 7 -5.34 21.51 -16.78
CA VAL A 7 -5.29 20.41 -15.82
C VAL A 7 -4.22 19.43 -16.31
N TYR A 8 -3.38 18.99 -15.39
CA TYR A 8 -2.29 18.06 -15.61
C TYR A 8 -2.86 16.68 -16.03
N ASP A 9 -2.74 16.34 -17.30
CA ASP A 9 -2.75 14.94 -17.77
C ASP A 9 -1.32 14.41 -17.64
N PHE A 10 -0.98 13.79 -16.51
CA PHE A 10 0.27 13.05 -16.37
C PHE A 10 0.09 11.90 -15.38
N LEU A 11 -0.57 10.84 -15.84
CA LEU A 11 -0.17 9.46 -15.59
C LEU A 11 -0.56 8.67 -16.85
N ASP A 12 0.40 8.01 -17.50
CA ASP A 12 0.09 7.05 -18.55
C ASP A 12 -0.66 5.86 -17.92
N VAL A 13 -1.98 5.92 -18.05
CA VAL A 13 -2.94 4.96 -17.47
C VAL A 13 -2.86 3.59 -18.17
N GLY A 14 -2.01 3.40 -19.19
CA GLY A 14 -1.92 2.17 -19.98
C GLY A 14 -1.53 0.93 -19.16
N SER A 15 -0.58 1.06 -18.22
CA SER A 15 -0.12 -0.03 -17.36
C SER A 15 -0.88 -0.15 -16.04
N ILE A 16 -1.69 0.85 -15.68
CA ILE A 16 -2.43 0.93 -14.41
C ILE A 16 -3.85 0.34 -14.52
N ARG A 17 -4.33 0.08 -15.74
CA ARG A 17 -5.69 -0.42 -16.05
C ARG A 17 -6.04 -1.84 -15.55
N ARG A 18 -5.16 -2.49 -14.80
CA ARG A 18 -5.43 -3.81 -14.17
C ARG A 18 -4.83 -3.91 -12.77
N LEU A 19 -4.67 -2.79 -12.08
CA LEU A 19 -4.16 -2.81 -10.72
C LEU A 19 -5.33 -2.74 -9.76
N SER A 20 -5.58 -3.91 -9.22
CA SER A 20 -6.32 -4.20 -8.01
C SER A 20 -5.57 -3.63 -6.79
N CYS A 21 -6.24 -3.37 -5.67
CA CYS A 21 -5.94 -2.32 -4.70
C CYS A 21 -4.46 -1.98 -4.48
N ILE A 22 -4.01 -0.77 -4.87
CA ILE A 22 -2.64 -0.31 -4.59
C ILE A 22 -2.63 0.53 -3.32
N HIS A 23 -1.82 0.16 -2.35
CA HIS A 23 -1.56 0.97 -1.17
C HIS A 23 -0.10 1.33 -1.04
N PHE A 24 0.14 2.51 -0.47
CA PHE A 24 1.46 2.91 0.02
C PHE A 24 1.60 2.42 1.46
N ILE A 25 2.66 1.68 1.84
CA ILE A 25 2.96 1.40 3.26
C ILE A 25 4.26 2.10 3.67
N TYR A 26 4.21 2.95 4.71
CA TYR A 26 5.41 3.42 5.43
C TYR A 26 5.61 2.61 6.71
N ARG A 27 6.79 1.99 6.88
CA ARG A 27 7.25 1.41 8.15
C ARG A 27 8.27 2.33 8.82
N LEU A 28 8.20 2.57 10.14
CA LEU A 28 9.21 3.34 10.89
C LEU A 28 9.70 2.59 12.14
N GLU A 29 11.01 2.39 12.26
CA GLU A 29 11.73 2.06 13.50
C GLU A 29 12.64 3.25 13.86
N ILE A 30 13.06 3.42 15.12
CA ILE A 30 13.79 4.65 15.55
C ILE A 30 15.29 4.36 15.61
N GLY A 31 16.06 4.82 14.62
CA GLY A 31 17.54 4.74 14.59
C GLY A 31 18.13 5.63 13.49
N VAL A 32 19.34 6.17 13.68
CA VAL A 32 19.98 7.10 12.73
C VAL A 32 20.64 6.32 11.57
N ALA A 33 19.82 5.99 10.59
CA ALA A 33 20.07 5.96 9.16
C ALA A 33 18.73 6.31 8.49
N GLY A 34 18.69 6.55 7.19
CA GLY A 34 17.44 6.87 6.51
C GLY A 34 17.39 6.18 5.17
N LYS A 35 16.16 6.02 4.65
CA LYS A 35 15.92 5.59 3.26
C LYS A 35 16.79 6.39 2.29
N PRO A 36 17.21 5.77 1.16
CA PRO A 36 18.05 6.46 0.17
C PRO A 36 17.37 7.72 -0.38
N GLU A 37 18.18 8.70 -0.75
CA GLU A 37 17.73 9.86 -1.52
C GLU A 37 17.39 9.41 -2.96
N LEU A 38 16.12 9.53 -3.36
CA LEU A 38 15.62 9.15 -4.67
C LEU A 38 14.79 10.30 -5.27
N GLU A 39 15.05 10.66 -6.52
CA GLU A 39 14.24 11.60 -7.31
C GLU A 39 13.10 10.86 -8.04
N PHE A 40 12.16 11.58 -8.66
CA PHE A 40 11.08 10.97 -9.45
C PHE A 40 11.58 9.94 -10.46
N HIS A 41 11.13 8.69 -10.30
CA HIS A 41 11.43 7.58 -11.17
C HIS A 41 10.27 6.59 -11.23
N THR A 42 10.26 5.74 -12.24
CA THR A 42 9.31 4.62 -12.31
C THR A 42 9.87 3.45 -11.49
N PRO A 43 9.14 2.90 -10.51
CA PRO A 43 9.61 1.75 -9.72
C PRO A 43 9.92 0.54 -10.60
N GLN A 44 11.12 -0.03 -10.44
CA GLN A 44 11.59 -1.18 -11.24
C GLN A 44 11.77 -2.48 -10.43
N ALA A 45 11.62 -2.43 -9.09
CA ALA A 45 11.76 -3.63 -8.26
C ALA A 45 10.75 -4.71 -8.68
N PRO A 46 11.08 -6.01 -8.59
CA PRO A 46 10.12 -7.05 -8.91
C PRO A 46 8.97 -7.05 -7.89
N TRP A 47 7.76 -7.36 -8.36
CA TRP A 47 6.66 -7.71 -7.48
C TRP A 47 6.93 -9.07 -6.85
N HIS A 48 6.80 -9.17 -5.54
CA HIS A 48 6.92 -10.42 -4.80
C HIS A 48 5.76 -10.57 -3.82
N ARG A 49 5.48 -11.79 -3.36
CA ARG A 49 4.49 -12.03 -2.30
C ARG A 49 5.20 -11.85 -0.94
N PRO A 50 4.74 -10.95 -0.06
CA PRO A 50 5.32 -10.80 1.27
C PRO A 50 5.16 -12.06 2.12
N ASP A 51 6.14 -12.35 2.98
CA ASP A 51 6.06 -13.46 3.92
C ASP A 51 4.85 -13.32 4.86
N GLY A 52 4.10 -14.41 5.03
CA GLY A 52 2.90 -14.44 5.88
C GLY A 52 1.67 -13.74 5.30
N SER A 53 1.73 -13.19 4.09
CA SER A 53 0.57 -12.62 3.38
C SER A 53 -0.30 -13.69 2.71
N ALA A 54 -1.56 -13.36 2.40
CA ALA A 54 -2.46 -14.23 1.67
C ALA A 54 -2.03 -14.38 0.19
N ASP A 55 -2.44 -15.47 -0.46
CA ASP A 55 -2.28 -15.61 -1.91
C ASP A 55 -2.96 -14.46 -2.65
N GLY A 56 -2.30 -13.92 -3.68
CA GLY A 56 -2.78 -12.75 -4.43
C GLY A 56 -2.43 -11.40 -3.80
N VAL A 57 -1.75 -11.38 -2.66
CA VAL A 57 -1.13 -10.16 -2.11
C VAL A 57 0.30 -10.04 -2.65
N TRP A 58 0.63 -8.87 -3.18
CA TRP A 58 1.93 -8.57 -3.79
C TRP A 58 2.50 -7.27 -3.26
N GLU A 59 3.81 -7.14 -3.30
CA GLU A 59 4.54 -5.97 -2.87
C GLU A 59 5.68 -5.64 -3.84
N GLN A 60 5.86 -4.35 -4.12
CA GLN A 60 7.00 -3.79 -4.84
C GLN A 60 7.65 -2.72 -3.94
N GLU A 61 8.88 -2.98 -3.52
CA GLU A 61 9.65 -2.05 -2.71
C GLU A 61 10.07 -0.82 -3.54
N LEU A 62 9.93 0.37 -2.95
CA LEU A 62 10.38 1.63 -3.54
C LEU A 62 11.64 2.16 -2.85
N ALA A 63 11.73 2.00 -1.53
CA ALA A 63 12.88 2.41 -0.73
C ALA A 63 12.91 1.64 0.58
N ARG A 64 14.12 1.29 1.04
CA ARG A 64 14.38 0.63 2.32
C ARG A 64 15.57 1.29 3.01
N ASP A 65 15.47 1.40 4.32
CA ASP A 65 16.63 1.56 5.17
C ASP A 65 17.03 0.17 5.69
N GLU A 66 18.26 -0.23 5.39
CA GLU A 66 18.81 -1.53 5.78
C GLU A 66 19.16 -1.58 7.29
N ALA A 67 19.32 -0.43 7.94
CA ALA A 67 19.70 -0.37 9.35
C ALA A 67 18.54 -0.70 10.28
N ASP A 68 17.35 -0.19 9.99
CA ASP A 68 16.16 -0.31 10.84
C ASP A 68 15.00 -1.05 10.15
N GLY A 69 15.16 -1.45 8.89
CA GLY A 69 14.16 -2.18 8.12
C GLY A 69 12.95 -1.34 7.68
N SER A 70 12.97 -0.02 7.91
CA SER A 70 11.93 0.90 7.46
C SER A 70 11.83 0.86 5.94
N ALA A 71 10.64 0.56 5.44
CA ALA A 71 10.40 0.41 4.02
C ALA A 71 9.26 1.32 3.56
N THR A 72 9.32 1.66 2.29
CA THR A 72 8.24 2.23 1.51
C THR A 72 7.96 1.26 0.38
N VAL A 73 6.71 0.81 0.29
CA VAL A 73 6.31 -0.20 -0.69
C VAL A 73 4.99 0.16 -1.36
N LEU A 74 4.81 -0.30 -2.59
CA LEU A 74 3.49 -0.44 -3.21
C LEU A 74 3.00 -1.85 -2.92
N GLN A 75 1.81 -1.97 -2.34
CA GLN A 75 1.17 -3.26 -2.11
C GLN A 75 -0.05 -3.41 -3.01
N ARG A 76 -0.21 -4.57 -3.67
CA ARG A 76 -1.32 -4.91 -4.56
C ARG A 76 -2.10 -6.10 -4.03
N TYR A 77 -3.43 -6.05 -4.07
CA TYR A 77 -4.30 -7.18 -3.78
C TYR A 77 -5.00 -7.61 -5.06
N ASP A 78 -4.84 -8.83 -5.55
CA ASP A 78 -5.57 -9.32 -6.73
C ASP A 78 -7.10 -9.41 -6.45
N PRO A 79 -7.97 -9.37 -7.47
CA PRO A 79 -9.41 -9.54 -7.28
C PRO A 79 -9.73 -10.92 -6.68
N GLY A 80 -10.57 -10.94 -5.66
CA GLY A 80 -11.00 -12.15 -4.96
C GLY A 80 -10.12 -12.54 -3.78
N VAL A 81 -9.10 -11.75 -3.43
CA VAL A 81 -8.27 -12.01 -2.23
C VAL A 81 -9.13 -11.96 -0.98
N ASP A 82 -9.01 -13.02 -0.17
CA ASP A 82 -9.59 -13.13 1.16
C ASP A 82 -8.51 -13.57 2.17
N ALA A 83 -8.08 -12.62 3.00
CA ALA A 83 -7.08 -12.83 4.03
C ALA A 83 -7.69 -13.15 5.41
N THR A 84 -8.99 -13.47 5.50
CA THR A 84 -9.67 -13.76 6.79
C THR A 84 -9.01 -14.88 7.59
N HIS A 85 -8.46 -15.88 6.90
CA HIS A 85 -7.75 -17.01 7.53
C HIS A 85 -6.47 -16.59 8.28
N LEU A 86 -5.91 -15.41 8.01
CA LEU A 86 -4.76 -14.86 8.75
C LEU A 86 -5.15 -14.22 10.08
N GLY A 87 -6.45 -14.00 10.33
CA GLY A 87 -6.94 -13.34 11.52
C GLY A 87 -6.59 -11.86 11.58
N VAL A 88 -6.81 -11.26 12.76
CA VAL A 88 -6.56 -9.83 12.98
C VAL A 88 -5.06 -9.55 13.02
N LEU A 89 -4.64 -8.55 12.25
CA LEU A 89 -3.25 -8.13 12.12
C LEU A 89 -2.88 -7.11 13.19
N SER A 90 -1.61 -7.12 13.58
CA SER A 90 -0.98 -6.13 14.45
C SER A 90 0.54 -6.19 14.25
N HIS A 91 1.20 -5.05 14.39
CA HIS A 91 2.60 -4.87 14.06
C HIS A 91 3.35 -4.10 15.16
N THR A 92 4.67 -4.25 15.24
CA THR A 92 5.54 -3.57 16.22
C THR A 92 6.07 -2.23 15.73
N PHE A 93 5.73 -1.83 14.51
CA PHE A 93 6.19 -0.62 13.83
C PHE A 93 4.99 0.26 13.46
N TRP A 94 5.26 1.53 13.15
CA TRP A 94 4.24 2.42 12.57
C TRP A 94 3.97 2.02 11.13
N GLU A 95 2.70 1.87 10.79
CA GLU A 95 2.25 1.64 9.41
C GLU A 95 1.37 2.80 8.96
N GLU A 96 1.76 3.50 7.90
CA GLU A 96 0.88 4.47 7.23
C GLU A 96 0.45 3.95 5.87
N VAL A 97 -0.85 4.01 5.59
CA VAL A 97 -1.48 3.42 4.42
C VAL A 97 -2.25 4.47 3.62
N TYR A 98 -2.03 4.56 2.31
CA TYR A 98 -2.86 5.38 1.41
C TYR A 98 -3.36 4.56 0.21
N LEU A 99 -4.69 4.56 -0.02
CA LEU A 99 -5.32 3.85 -1.14
C LEU A 99 -5.23 4.64 -2.45
N ILE A 100 -4.48 4.14 -3.41
CA ILE A 100 -4.32 4.75 -4.74
C ILE A 100 -5.44 4.33 -5.69
N SER A 101 -5.82 3.05 -5.67
CA SER A 101 -6.86 2.48 -6.53
C SER A 101 -7.49 1.25 -5.88
N GLY A 102 -8.59 0.74 -6.42
CA GLY A 102 -9.29 -0.44 -5.91
C GLY A 102 -9.98 -0.24 -4.55
N HIS A 103 -10.35 -1.35 -3.91
CA HIS A 103 -11.03 -1.33 -2.61
C HIS A 103 -10.51 -2.41 -1.67
N LEU A 104 -10.46 -2.08 -0.38
CA LEU A 104 -10.08 -2.99 0.68
C LEU A 104 -11.16 -3.02 1.76
N THR A 105 -11.67 -4.20 2.09
CA THR A 105 -12.67 -4.39 3.14
C THR A 105 -12.00 -4.88 4.41
N ASP A 106 -12.08 -4.10 5.48
CA ASP A 106 -11.74 -4.56 6.83
C ASP A 106 -12.92 -5.37 7.38
N VAL A 107 -12.69 -6.67 7.57
CA VAL A 107 -13.74 -7.61 7.97
C VAL A 107 -14.17 -7.40 9.41
N THR A 108 -13.27 -6.96 10.30
CA THR A 108 -13.60 -6.70 11.70
C THR A 108 -14.46 -5.44 11.83
N LEU A 109 -14.18 -4.42 11.02
CA LEU A 109 -14.98 -3.20 10.99
C LEU A 109 -16.26 -3.34 10.16
N GLY A 110 -16.35 -4.34 9.27
CA GLY A 110 -17.43 -4.45 8.31
C GLY A 110 -17.45 -3.28 7.32
N GLN A 111 -16.29 -2.68 7.05
CA GLN A 111 -16.17 -1.44 6.29
C GLN A 111 -15.23 -1.60 5.10
N THR A 112 -15.66 -1.07 3.95
CA THR A 112 -14.85 -1.00 2.73
C THR A 112 -14.27 0.40 2.56
N PHE A 113 -12.97 0.46 2.32
CA PHE A 113 -12.21 1.67 2.02
C PHE A 113 -11.85 1.68 0.54
N GLY A 114 -11.85 2.87 -0.07
CA GLY A 114 -11.57 3.07 -1.49
C GLY A 114 -10.49 4.12 -1.74
N PRO A 115 -10.27 4.52 -3.00
CA PRO A 115 -9.20 5.44 -3.37
C PRO A 115 -9.29 6.78 -2.64
N GLY A 116 -8.14 7.33 -2.24
CA GLY A 116 -8.04 8.59 -1.52
C GLY A 116 -8.18 8.48 0.00
N THR A 117 -8.43 7.28 0.53
CA THR A 117 -8.49 7.06 1.98
C THR A 117 -7.10 6.77 2.57
N TYR A 118 -6.93 7.11 3.84
CA TYR A 118 -5.66 7.05 4.57
C TYR A 118 -5.84 6.39 5.93
N ALA A 119 -4.83 5.65 6.39
CA ALA A 119 -4.73 5.13 7.75
C ALA A 119 -3.34 5.37 8.33
N CYS A 120 -3.28 5.65 9.64
CA CYS A 120 -2.05 5.68 10.43
C CYS A 120 -2.22 4.69 11.58
N ARG A 121 -1.39 3.65 11.60
CA ARG A 121 -1.48 2.53 12.53
C ARG A 121 -0.24 2.52 13.41
N PRO A 122 -0.33 2.95 14.67
CA PRO A 122 0.77 2.83 15.60
C PRO A 122 1.06 1.36 15.94
N PRO A 123 2.25 1.06 16.49
CA PRO A 123 2.56 -0.25 17.04
C PRO A 123 1.44 -0.78 17.95
N GLY A 124 1.06 -2.03 17.75
CA GLY A 124 0.01 -2.72 18.51
C GLY A 124 -1.42 -2.51 17.99
N MET A 125 -1.67 -1.55 17.09
CA MET A 125 -3.01 -1.30 16.56
C MET A 125 -3.54 -2.53 15.80
N ARG A 126 -4.64 -3.09 16.29
CA ARG A 126 -5.36 -4.21 15.66
C ARG A 126 -6.13 -3.72 14.43
N HIS A 127 -6.01 -4.41 13.31
CA HIS A 127 -6.67 -4.05 12.06
C HIS A 127 -6.86 -5.27 11.14
N GLY A 128 -7.74 -5.17 10.13
CA GLY A 128 -8.09 -6.29 9.26
C GLY A 128 -8.79 -7.43 10.04
N PRO A 129 -8.75 -8.68 9.53
CA PRO A 129 -8.18 -9.09 8.25
C PRO A 129 -8.88 -8.41 7.08
N TYR A 130 -8.23 -8.46 5.92
CA TYR A 130 -8.72 -7.79 4.72
C TYR A 130 -9.25 -8.75 3.67
N SER A 131 -10.23 -8.27 2.91
CA SER A 131 -10.61 -8.86 1.63
C SER A 131 -10.69 -7.79 0.54
N SER A 132 -10.46 -8.19 -0.71
CA SER A 132 -10.65 -7.34 -1.89
C SER A 132 -11.36 -8.14 -2.97
N SER A 133 -12.65 -7.87 -3.16
CA SER A 133 -13.48 -8.64 -4.09
C SER A 133 -13.23 -8.28 -5.55
N ALA A 134 -13.11 -6.99 -5.86
CA ALA A 134 -12.95 -6.48 -7.22
C ALA A 134 -11.50 -6.09 -7.57
N GLY A 135 -10.60 -6.14 -6.58
CA GLY A 135 -9.36 -5.38 -6.63
C GLY A 135 -9.57 -3.97 -6.12
#